data_AF-A0A372EPH0-F1
#
_entry.id   AF-A0A372EPH0-F1
#
_cell.length_a   1.000
_cell.length_b   1.000
_cell.length_c   1.000
_cell.angle_alpha   90.00
_cell.angle_beta   90.00
_cell.angle_gamma   90.00
#
_symmetry.space_group_name_H-M   'P 1'
#
loop_
_entity.id
_entity.type
_entity.pdbx_description
1 polymer ?
#
loop_
_entity_poly.entity_id
_entity_poly.type
_entity_poly.pdbx_seq_one_letter_code
_entity_poly.pdbx_strand_id
1 'polypeptide(L)'
;MDATPTATPSPLPALEQEFDRLARLFAEYERLVDAGTGPTDLGARLGRIGGRVRAIVGFEQDEVLPRLPAPALRGETESQLADLQARVERLASRVSDLAHTEREARALAQALHTHAAWQRHHVWPRLAGDQRSFLETELAERRAAWLQDEAPD
;
A
#
# COMPACT_ATOMS: atom_id res chain seq x y z
N MET A 1 -35.50 6.23 26.68
CA MET A 1 -34.17 6.72 26.29
C MET A 1 -33.45 5.51 25.71
N ASP A 2 -33.61 5.29 24.41
CA ASP A 2 -32.92 4.21 23.71
C ASP A 2 -31.52 4.69 23.35
N ALA A 3 -30.52 4.06 23.97
CA ALA A 3 -29.14 4.19 23.52
C ALA A 3 -29.04 3.47 22.17
N THR A 4 -28.91 4.25 21.10
CA THR A 4 -28.54 3.74 19.78
C THR A 4 -27.28 2.89 19.94
N PRO A 5 -27.26 1.63 19.50
CA PRO A 5 -26.03 0.86 19.51
C PRO A 5 -25.05 1.56 18.57
N THR A 6 -24.01 2.15 19.13
CA THR A 6 -22.89 2.70 18.37
C THR A 6 -22.33 1.52 17.58
N ALA A 7 -22.60 1.50 16.27
CA ALA A 7 -22.01 0.52 15.38
C ALA A 7 -20.50 0.61 15.56
N THR A 8 -19.89 -0.43 16.12
CA THR A 8 -18.45 -0.57 16.20
C THR A 8 -17.90 -0.35 14.79
N PRO A 9 -17.04 0.66 14.54
CA PRO A 9 -16.51 0.86 13.21
C PRO A 9 -15.77 -0.41 12.80
N SER A 10 -16.22 -0.99 11.69
CA SER A 10 -15.64 -2.19 11.10
C SER A 10 -14.12 -1.99 10.98
N PRO A 11 -13.27 -2.85 11.56
CA PRO A 11 -11.89 -2.48 11.86
C PRO A 11 -10.89 -2.69 10.68
N LEU A 12 -11.41 -2.79 9.45
CA LEU A 12 -10.66 -2.68 8.19
C LEU A 12 -9.97 -1.32 7.85
N PRO A 13 -10.08 -0.17 8.55
CA PRO A 13 -9.75 1.12 7.94
C PRO A 13 -8.27 1.32 7.62
N ALA A 14 -7.33 0.82 8.44
CA ALA A 14 -5.97 1.35 8.37
C ALA A 14 -5.23 0.95 7.08
N LEU A 15 -5.27 -0.33 6.69
CA LEU A 15 -4.61 -0.78 5.45
C LEU A 15 -5.40 -0.32 4.21
N GLU A 16 -6.73 -0.39 4.26
CA GLU A 16 -7.58 0.12 3.17
C GLU A 16 -7.36 1.62 2.95
N GLN A 17 -7.23 2.42 4.01
CA GLN A 17 -6.88 3.84 3.92
C GLN A 17 -5.52 4.07 3.28
N GLU A 18 -4.53 3.20 3.52
CA GLU A 18 -3.23 3.31 2.86
C GLU A 18 -3.31 2.96 1.37
N PHE A 19 -4.08 1.93 1.00
CA PHE A 19 -4.35 1.65 -0.42
C PHE A 19 -5.10 2.80 -1.10
N ASP A 20 -6.13 3.36 -0.47
CA ASP A 20 -6.88 4.51 -0.97
C ASP A 20 -6.00 5.77 -1.06
N ARG A 21 -5.05 5.92 -0.14
CA ARG A 21 -4.07 7.01 -0.18
C ARG A 21 -3.09 6.81 -1.33
N LEU A 22 -2.56 5.60 -1.52
CA LEU A 22 -1.69 5.28 -2.66
C LEU A 22 -2.41 5.52 -3.99
N ALA A 23 -3.67 5.09 -4.12
CA ALA A 23 -4.48 5.35 -5.31
C ALA A 23 -4.60 6.86 -5.60
N ARG A 24 -4.84 7.68 -4.56
CA ARG A 24 -4.88 9.15 -4.70
C ARG A 24 -3.53 9.74 -5.11
N LEU A 25 -2.42 9.24 -4.56
CA LEU A 25 -1.08 9.69 -4.92
C LEU A 25 -0.73 9.36 -6.38
N PHE A 26 -1.14 8.19 -6.88
CA PHE A 26 -1.00 7.84 -8.29
C PHE A 26 -1.85 8.73 -9.20
N ALA A 27 -3.11 8.98 -8.84
CA ALA A 27 -3.97 9.90 -9.60
C ALA A 27 -3.45 11.35 -9.59
N GLU A 28 -2.79 11.78 -8.52
CA GLU A 28 -2.10 13.07 -8.48
C GLU A 28 -0.85 13.07 -9.36
N TYR A 29 -0.06 12.01 -9.34
CA TYR A 29 1.09 11.85 -10.23
C TYR A 29 0.68 11.92 -11.70
N GLU A 30 -0.36 11.20 -12.12
CA GLU A 30 -0.86 11.23 -13.50
C GLU A 30 -1.30 12.62 -13.94
N ARG A 31 -2.05 13.34 -13.09
CA ARG A 31 -2.44 14.74 -13.37
C ARG A 31 -1.24 15.68 -13.55
N LEU A 32 -0.14 15.42 -12.85
CA LEU A 32 1.07 16.25 -12.94
C LEU A 32 1.89 15.96 -14.18
N VAL A 33 1.92 14.70 -14.61
CA VAL A 33 2.45 14.29 -15.91
C VAL A 33 1.68 15.02 -17.01
N ASP A 34 0.34 14.99 -16.98
CA ASP A 34 -0.51 15.67 -17.96
C ASP A 34 -0.33 17.20 -17.94
N ALA A 35 -0.01 17.78 -16.79
CA ALA A 35 0.28 19.21 -16.63
C ALA A 35 1.70 19.63 -17.07
N GLY A 36 2.55 18.68 -17.51
CA GLY A 36 3.92 18.97 -17.94
C GLY A 36 4.89 19.27 -16.79
N THR A 37 4.64 18.71 -15.60
CA THR A 37 5.51 18.88 -14.42
C THR A 37 6.90 18.33 -14.70
N GLY A 38 7.94 19.03 -14.19
CA GLY A 38 9.33 18.65 -14.42
C GLY A 38 9.72 17.28 -13.82
N PRO A 39 10.72 16.60 -14.40
CA PRO A 39 11.11 15.24 -14.01
C PRO A 39 11.60 15.13 -12.55
N THR A 40 12.19 16.20 -12.00
CA THR A 40 12.64 16.24 -10.59
C THR A 40 11.48 16.10 -9.62
N ASP A 41 10.40 16.86 -9.82
CA ASP A 41 9.23 16.84 -8.93
C ASP A 41 8.44 15.54 -9.06
N LEU A 42 8.34 15.01 -10.30
CA LEU A 42 7.76 13.70 -10.57
C LEU A 42 8.57 12.59 -9.90
N GLY A 43 9.90 12.65 -9.97
CA GLY A 43 10.81 11.72 -9.31
C GLY A 43 10.66 11.72 -7.79
N ALA A 44 10.60 12.90 -7.15
CA ALA A 44 10.38 13.01 -5.71
C ALA A 44 9.04 12.41 -5.28
N ARG A 45 7.97 12.63 -6.06
CA ARG A 45 6.64 12.04 -5.80
C ARG A 45 6.66 10.52 -5.92
N LEU A 46 7.28 9.99 -6.96
CA LEU A 46 7.44 8.55 -7.15
C LEU A 46 8.32 7.91 -6.08
N GLY A 47 9.36 8.61 -5.61
CA GLY A 47 10.15 8.17 -4.47
C GLY A 47 9.31 7.99 -3.21
N ARG A 48 8.41 8.95 -2.90
CA ARG A 48 7.48 8.85 -1.77
C ARG A 48 6.48 7.71 -1.93
N ILE A 49 5.90 7.56 -3.12
CA ILE A 49 5.00 6.45 -3.43
C ILE A 49 5.73 5.10 -3.23
N GLY A 50 6.92 4.95 -3.81
CA GLY A 50 7.72 3.73 -3.69
C GLY A 50 8.13 3.40 -2.25
N GLY A 51 8.50 4.42 -1.46
CA GLY A 51 8.80 4.27 -0.04
C GLY A 51 7.61 3.72 0.75
N ARG A 52 6.41 4.28 0.54
CA ARG A 52 5.17 3.80 1.15
C ARG A 52 4.82 2.37 0.77
N VAL A 53 4.96 2.03 -0.51
CA VAL A 53 4.73 0.65 -0.97
C VAL A 53 5.68 -0.32 -0.28
N ARG A 54 6.98 0.01 -0.17
CA ARG A 54 7.95 -0.84 0.56
C ARG A 54 7.56 -1.01 2.03
N ALA A 55 7.07 0.05 2.67
CA ALA A 55 6.67 0.02 4.06
C ALA A 55 5.47 -0.92 4.29
N ILE A 56 4.47 -0.86 3.41
CA ILE A 56 3.33 -1.80 3.42
C ILE A 56 3.80 -3.22 3.14
N VAL A 57 4.64 -3.43 2.11
CA VAL A 57 5.17 -4.74 1.78
C VAL A 57 5.92 -5.36 2.97
N GLY A 58 6.79 -4.59 3.63
CA GLY A 58 7.50 -5.04 4.82
C GLY A 58 6.56 -5.39 5.97
N PHE A 59 5.57 -4.54 6.26
CA PHE A 59 4.54 -4.87 7.25
C PHE A 59 3.80 -6.16 6.92
N GLU A 60 3.40 -6.37 5.67
CA GLU A 60 2.68 -7.58 5.30
C GLU A 60 3.56 -8.84 5.32
N GLN A 61 4.83 -8.72 4.95
CA GLN A 61 5.80 -9.81 5.05
C GLN A 61 6.05 -10.20 6.51
N ASP A 62 6.26 -9.22 7.38
CA ASP A 62 6.62 -9.44 8.78
C ASP A 62 5.41 -9.89 9.62
N GLU A 63 4.24 -9.30 9.36
CA GLU A 63 3.10 -9.43 10.26
C GLU A 63 1.93 -10.21 9.65
N VAL A 64 1.62 -9.99 8.37
CA VAL A 64 0.43 -10.62 7.78
C VAL A 64 0.72 -12.07 7.35
N LEU A 65 1.79 -12.32 6.57
CA LEU A 65 2.13 -13.64 6.03
C LEU A 65 2.23 -14.75 7.10
N PRO A 66 2.88 -14.54 8.27
CA PRO A 66 3.00 -15.58 9.29
C PRO A 66 1.67 -16.00 9.90
N ARG A 67 0.66 -15.12 9.82
CA ARG A 67 -0.67 -15.33 10.43
C ARG A 67 -1.67 -15.94 9.45
N LEU A 68 -1.31 -16.09 8.16
CA LEU A 68 -2.20 -16.69 7.16
C LEU A 68 -2.36 -18.20 7.38
N PRO A 69 -3.61 -18.71 7.48
CA PRO A 69 -3.88 -20.09 7.87
C PRO A 69 -3.66 -21.10 6.73
N ALA A 70 -3.74 -20.68 5.47
CA ALA A 70 -3.72 -21.57 4.30
C ALA A 70 -2.47 -21.37 3.44
N PRO A 71 -1.74 -22.44 3.05
CA PRO A 71 -0.54 -22.32 2.20
C PRO A 71 -0.80 -21.64 0.86
N ALA A 72 -1.93 -21.93 0.20
CA ALA A 72 -2.28 -21.30 -1.07
C ALA A 72 -2.54 -19.79 -0.93
N LEU A 73 -3.19 -19.37 0.16
CA LEU A 73 -3.40 -17.95 0.47
C LEU A 73 -2.05 -17.25 0.70
N ARG A 74 -1.15 -17.90 1.46
CA ARG A 74 0.19 -17.37 1.74
C ARG A 74 1.01 -17.23 0.46
N GLY A 75 1.08 -18.27 -0.37
CA GLY A 75 1.87 -18.25 -1.60
C GLY A 75 1.40 -17.19 -2.59
N GLU A 76 0.09 -16.99 -2.72
CA GLU A 76 -0.45 -15.93 -3.59
C GLU A 76 -0.14 -14.53 -3.03
N THR A 77 -0.35 -14.30 -1.73
CA THR A 77 0.02 -13.02 -1.09
C THR A 77 1.52 -12.75 -1.23
N GLU A 78 2.37 -13.75 -0.99
CA GLU A 78 3.83 -13.62 -1.14
C GLU A 78 4.23 -13.28 -2.58
N SER A 79 3.62 -13.94 -3.57
CA SER A 79 3.86 -13.63 -4.99
C SER A 79 3.48 -12.19 -5.35
N GLN A 80 2.36 -11.69 -4.82
CA GLN A 80 1.94 -10.32 -5.08
C GLN A 80 2.87 -9.31 -4.40
N LEU A 81 3.30 -9.57 -3.17
CA LEU A 81 4.27 -8.73 -2.46
C LEU A 81 5.62 -8.66 -3.19
N ALA A 82 6.10 -9.79 -3.72
CA ALA A 82 7.30 -9.85 -4.53
C ALA A 82 7.17 -9.04 -5.85
N ASP A 83 6.01 -9.11 -6.52
CA ASP A 83 5.76 -8.31 -7.73
C ASP A 83 5.71 -6.80 -7.42
N LEU A 84 5.06 -6.40 -6.32
CA LEU A 84 5.05 -5.02 -5.85
C LEU A 84 6.47 -4.50 -5.59
N GLN A 85 7.29 -5.27 -4.88
CA GLN A 85 8.67 -4.90 -4.58
C GLN A 85 9.52 -4.76 -5.85
N ALA A 86 9.42 -5.72 -6.77
CA ALA A 86 10.13 -5.69 -8.05
C ALA A 86 9.73 -4.46 -8.91
N ARG A 87 8.45 -4.06 -8.89
CA ARG A 87 7.98 -2.85 -9.58
C ARG A 87 8.55 -1.58 -8.98
N VAL A 88 8.60 -1.48 -7.65
CA VAL A 88 9.23 -0.34 -6.97
C VAL A 88 10.73 -0.24 -7.32
N GLU A 89 11.43 -1.37 -7.42
CA GLU A 89 12.83 -1.40 -7.84
C GLU A 89 13.01 -0.97 -9.31
N ARG A 90 12.14 -1.44 -10.21
CA ARG A 90 12.16 -1.01 -11.62
C ARG A 90 11.88 0.47 -11.80
N LEU A 91 10.95 1.03 -11.01
CA LEU A 91 10.67 2.46 -10.96
C LEU A 91 11.93 3.27 -10.58
N ALA A 92 12.69 2.78 -9.60
CA ALA A 92 13.92 3.42 -9.14
C ALA A 92 15.13 3.25 -10.09
N SER A 93 15.10 2.26 -10.99
CA SER A 93 16.26 1.90 -11.82
C SER A 93 16.57 2.88 -12.96
N ARG A 94 15.57 3.63 -13.45
CA ARG A 94 15.69 4.50 -14.64
C ARG A 94 14.82 5.76 -14.52
N VAL A 95 15.06 6.54 -13.47
CA VAL A 95 14.24 7.72 -13.12
C VAL A 95 14.34 8.85 -14.18
N SER A 96 15.39 8.86 -15.00
CA SER A 96 15.57 9.86 -16.07
C SER A 96 14.84 9.56 -17.38
N ASP A 97 14.30 8.34 -17.54
CA ASP A 97 13.51 7.94 -18.72
C ASP A 97 12.02 8.04 -18.39
N LEU A 98 11.40 9.18 -18.74
CA LEU A 98 10.01 9.48 -18.41
C LEU A 98 9.05 8.40 -18.94
N ALA A 99 9.26 7.91 -20.17
CA ALA A 99 8.39 6.89 -20.76
C ALA A 99 8.51 5.54 -20.03
N HIS A 100 9.70 5.19 -19.55
CA HIS A 100 9.89 4.04 -18.66
C HIS A 100 9.22 4.25 -17.32
N THR A 101 9.47 5.40 -16.68
CA THR A 101 8.95 5.76 -15.37
C THR A 101 7.41 5.76 -15.35
N GLU A 102 6.76 6.34 -16.35
CA GLU A 102 5.30 6.34 -16.47
C GLU A 102 4.73 4.91 -16.61
N ARG A 103 5.36 4.07 -17.43
CA ARG A 103 4.95 2.66 -17.58
C ARG A 103 5.05 1.91 -16.27
N GLU A 104 6.17 2.02 -15.57
CA GLU A 104 6.35 1.33 -14.28
C GLU A 104 5.44 1.90 -13.19
N ALA A 105 5.19 3.22 -13.18
CA ALA A 105 4.24 3.85 -12.26
C ALA A 105 2.82 3.31 -12.43
N ARG A 106 2.32 3.26 -13.69
CA ARG A 106 1.00 2.68 -13.99
C ARG A 106 0.94 1.20 -13.63
N ALA A 107 2.00 0.46 -13.92
CA ALA A 107 2.06 -0.96 -13.63
C ALA A 107 2.08 -1.24 -12.11
N LEU A 108 2.74 -0.39 -11.33
CA LEU A 108 2.72 -0.43 -9.86
C LEU A 108 1.34 -0.07 -9.31
N ALA A 109 0.70 0.98 -9.84
CA ALA A 109 -0.66 1.37 -9.46
C ALA A 109 -1.65 0.22 -9.67
N GLN A 110 -1.58 -0.46 -10.82
CA GLN A 110 -2.43 -1.61 -11.13
C GLN A 110 -2.16 -2.79 -10.18
N ALA A 111 -0.89 -3.10 -9.91
CA ALA A 111 -0.52 -4.17 -9.00
C ALA A 111 -1.04 -3.90 -7.57
N LEU A 112 -0.94 -2.67 -7.08
CA LEU A 112 -1.49 -2.26 -5.80
C LEU A 112 -3.01 -2.38 -5.75
N HIS A 113 -3.70 -2.00 -6.84
CA HIS A 113 -5.15 -2.16 -6.90
C HIS A 113 -5.56 -3.63 -6.81
N THR A 114 -4.90 -4.50 -7.59
CA THR A 114 -5.13 -5.95 -7.53
C THR A 114 -4.83 -6.50 -6.13
N HIS A 115 -3.74 -6.07 -5.51
CA HIS A 115 -3.35 -6.51 -4.18
C HIS A 115 -4.34 -6.04 -3.11
N ALA A 116 -4.79 -4.79 -3.15
CA ALA A 116 -5.80 -4.26 -2.23
C ALA A 116 -7.12 -5.05 -2.32
N ALA A 117 -7.56 -5.40 -3.54
CA ALA A 117 -8.72 -6.24 -3.75
C ALA A 117 -8.50 -7.66 -3.19
N TRP A 118 -7.32 -8.25 -3.42
CA TRP A 118 -6.94 -9.54 -2.86
C TRP A 118 -7.00 -9.53 -1.33
N GLN A 119 -6.41 -8.52 -0.70
CA GLN A 119 -6.45 -8.32 0.75
C GLN A 119 -7.88 -8.30 1.28
N ARG A 120 -8.73 -7.44 0.68
CA ARG A 120 -10.13 -7.26 1.09
C ARG A 120 -10.96 -8.54 0.99
N HIS A 121 -10.80 -9.29 -0.09
CA HIS A 121 -11.67 -10.43 -0.39
C HIS A 121 -11.12 -11.77 0.13
N HIS A 122 -9.81 -11.89 0.26
CA HIS A 122 -9.15 -13.16 0.54
C HIS A 122 -8.44 -13.19 1.88
N VAL A 123 -7.62 -12.19 2.19
CA VAL A 123 -6.78 -12.20 3.40
C VAL A 123 -7.57 -11.81 4.65
N TRP A 124 -8.09 -10.59 4.70
CA TRP A 124 -8.74 -10.04 5.90
C TRP A 124 -9.91 -10.87 6.44
N PRO A 125 -10.79 -11.43 5.59
CA PRO A 125 -11.89 -12.27 6.07
C PRO A 125 -11.45 -13.59 6.70
N ARG A 126 -10.19 -14.02 6.51
CA ARG A 126 -9.66 -15.32 6.97
C ARG A 126 -8.76 -15.22 8.18
N LEU A 127 -8.42 -14.01 8.61
CA LEU A 127 -7.69 -13.78 9.85
C LEU A 127 -8.63 -13.97 11.05
N ALA A 128 -8.12 -14.56 12.12
CA ALA A 128 -8.86 -14.65 13.37
C ALA A 128 -9.08 -13.24 13.96
N GLY A 129 -10.15 -13.07 14.73
CA GLY A 129 -10.54 -11.74 15.25
C GLY A 129 -9.46 -11.08 16.11
N ASP A 130 -8.79 -11.86 16.96
CA ASP A 130 -7.65 -11.44 17.78
C ASP A 130 -6.42 -11.07 16.94
N GLN A 131 -6.08 -11.89 15.93
CA GLN A 131 -4.99 -11.60 14.99
C GLN A 131 -5.25 -10.32 14.22
N ARG A 132 -6.49 -10.11 13.79
CA ARG A 132 -6.90 -8.91 13.06
C ARG A 132 -6.75 -7.66 13.93
N SER A 133 -7.24 -7.68 15.17
CA SER A 133 -7.08 -6.54 16.09
C SER A 133 -5.61 -6.25 16.42
N PHE A 134 -4.79 -7.28 16.57
CA PHE A 134 -3.35 -7.11 16.72
C PHE A 134 -2.73 -6.41 15.50
N LEU A 135 -3.01 -6.90 14.29
CA LEU A 135 -2.48 -6.33 13.04
C LEU A 135 -2.91 -4.88 12.82
N GLU A 136 -4.13 -4.53 13.20
CA GLU A 136 -4.64 -3.16 13.12
C GLU A 136 -3.88 -2.21 14.06
N THR A 137 -3.55 -2.69 15.27
CA THR A 137 -2.78 -1.93 16.26
C THR A 137 -1.36 -1.70 15.77
N GLU A 138 -0.68 -2.77 15.34
CA GLU A 138 0.67 -2.69 14.78
C GLU A 138 0.73 -1.77 13.56
N LEU A 139 -0.25 -1.86 12.66
CA LEU A 139 -0.30 -1.01 11.49
C LEU A 139 -0.53 0.46 11.87
N ALA A 140 -1.36 0.75 12.87
CA ALA A 140 -1.57 2.11 13.34
C ALA A 140 -0.28 2.71 13.91
N GLU A 141 0.48 1.95 14.69
CA GLU A 141 1.78 2.36 15.25
C GLU A 141 2.82 2.60 14.15
N ARG A 142 2.95 1.66 13.20
CA ARG A 142 3.88 1.81 12.07
C ARG A 142 3.50 2.97 11.16
N ARG A 143 2.20 3.21 10.90
CA ARG A 143 1.73 4.37 10.12
C ARG A 143 2.10 5.69 10.79
N ALA A 144 2.00 5.78 12.11
CA ALA A 144 2.40 6.98 12.83
C ALA A 144 3.90 7.28 12.62
N ALA A 145 4.75 6.24 12.60
CA ALA A 145 6.17 6.36 12.29
C ALA A 145 6.40 6.76 10.82
N TRP A 146 5.72 6.13 9.86
CA TRP A 146 5.87 6.45 8.43
C TRP A 146 5.44 7.87 8.07
N LEU A 147 4.44 8.42 8.77
CA LEU A 147 3.97 9.79 8.58
C LEU A 147 4.91 10.83 9.20
N GLN A 148 5.69 10.46 10.22
CA GLN A 148 6.69 11.35 10.83
C GLN A 148 7.92 11.54 9.92
N ASP A 149 8.30 10.51 9.16
CA ASP A 149 9.36 10.58 8.13
C ASP A 149 8.96 11.42 6.88
N GLU A 150 7.71 11.89 6.80
CA GLU A 150 7.19 12.73 5.70
C GLU A 150 7.12 14.23 6.03
N ALA A 151 7.51 14.65 7.24
CA ALA A 151 7.64 16.07 7.54
C ALA A 151 8.70 16.69 6.62
N PRO A 152 8.38 17.77 5.89
CA PRO A 152 9.43 18.52 5.19
C PRO A 152 10.35 19.12 6.24
N ASP A 153 11.66 18.94 6.09
CA ASP A 153 12.64 19.88 6.64
C ASP A 153 12.35 21.31 6.14
#